data_AF-A0A5P2XME5-F1
#
_entry.id   AF-A0A5P2XME5-F1
#
_cell.length_a   1.000
_cell.length_b   1.000
_cell.length_c   1.000
_cell.angle_alpha   90.00
_cell.angle_beta   90.00
_cell.angle_gamma   90.00
#
_symmetry.space_group_name_H-M   'P 1'
#
loop_
_entity.id
_entity.type
_entity.pdbx_description
1 polymer ?
#
loop_
_entity_poly.entity_id
_entity_poly.type
_entity_poly.pdbx_seq_one_letter_code
_entity_poly.pdbx_strand_id
1 'polypeptide(L)' 'MASGRAVIDQARGMLLALAPCSSERAWGLLVDVSQHCNVKLRDVTAALVATTQEEELPEQMRRELRRALRCLHDHR' A
#
# COMPACT_ATOMS: atom_id res chain seq x y z
N MET A 1 -0.79 -10.43 17.92
CA MET A 1 -0.77 -10.45 16.43
C MET A 1 -2.01 -9.71 15.96
N ALA A 2 -1.86 -8.54 15.34
CA ALA A 2 -3.00 -7.80 14.80
C ALA A 2 -3.72 -8.68 13.75
N SER A 3 -5.05 -8.74 13.78
CA SER A 3 -5.83 -9.45 12.76
C SER A 3 -5.57 -8.83 11.39
N GLY A 4 -5.65 -9.61 10.31
CA GLY A 4 -5.37 -9.12 8.94
C GLY A 4 -6.18 -7.88 8.55
N ARG A 5 -7.37 -7.69 9.13
CA ARG A 5 -8.19 -6.48 8.96
C ARG A 5 -7.53 -5.23 9.56
N ALA A 6 -6.93 -5.33 10.75
CA ALA A 6 -6.26 -4.20 11.38
C ALA A 6 -5.02 -3.75 10.59
N VAL A 7 -4.24 -4.71 10.05
CA VAL A 7 -3.09 -4.41 9.20
C VAL A 7 -3.51 -3.73 7.88
N ILE A 8 -4.60 -4.20 7.28
CA ILE A 8 -5.18 -3.58 6.08
C ILE A 8 -5.61 -2.14 6.35
N ASP A 9 -6.31 -1.90 7.46
CA ASP A 9 -6.80 -0.57 7.80
C ASP A 9 -5.65 0.40 8.14
N GLN A 10 -4.59 -0.08 8.80
CA GLN A 10 -3.38 0.70 9.05
C GLN A 10 -2.67 1.06 7.73
N ALA A 11 -2.46 0.09 6.84
CA ALA A 11 -1.85 0.33 5.52
C ALA A 11 -2.64 1.35 4.69
N ARG A 12 -3.98 1.29 4.74
CA ARG A 12 -4.85 2.32 4.11
C ARG A 12 -4.64 3.68 4.75
N GLY A 13 -4.59 3.77 6.08
CA GLY A 13 -4.31 5.01 6.80
C GLY A 13 -2.97 5.64 6.40
N MET A 14 -1.93 4.83 6.23
CA MET A 14 -0.63 5.29 5.74
C MET A 14 -0.72 5.89 4.33
N LEU A 15 -1.42 5.23 3.40
CA LEU A 15 -1.61 5.76 2.05
C LEU A 15 -2.39 7.07 2.04
N LEU A 16 -3.42 7.21 2.87
CA LEU A 16 -4.19 8.44 3.01
C LEU A 16 -3.35 9.59 3.58
N ALA A 17 -2.39 9.30 4.46
CA ALA A 17 -1.45 10.28 5.00
C ALA A 17 -0.38 10.69 3.96
N LEU A 18 0.07 9.75 3.13
CA LEU A 18 1.09 9.99 2.10
C LEU A 18 0.54 10.71 0.87
N ALA A 19 -0.72 10.44 0.49
CA ALA A 19 -1.38 11.05 -0.64
C ALA A 19 -2.85 11.31 -0.30
N PRO A 20 -3.35 12.57 -0.38
CA PRO A 20 -4.75 12.84 -0.07
C PRO A 20 -5.65 12.20 -1.14
N CYS A 21 -6.22 11.04 -0.82
CA CYS A 21 -7.10 10.28 -1.69
C CYS A 21 -8.30 9.76 -0.90
N SER A 22 -9.32 9.24 -1.60
CA SER A 22 -10.44 8.57 -0.93
C SER A 22 -9.99 7.22 -0.38
N SER A 23 -10.70 6.75 0.64
CA SER A 23 -10.43 5.43 1.24
C SER A 23 -10.56 4.27 0.25
N GLU A 24 -11.42 4.43 -0.75
CA GLU A 24 -11.61 3.48 -1.86
C GLU A 24 -10.41 3.48 -2.81
N ARG A 25 -9.87 4.66 -3.17
CA ARG A 25 -8.65 4.75 -4.00
C ARG A 25 -7.45 4.15 -3.27
N ALA A 26 -7.30 4.38 -1.96
CA ALA A 26 -6.25 3.75 -1.17
C ALA A 26 -6.35 2.21 -1.18
N TRP A 27 -7.56 1.66 -1.08
CA TRP A 27 -7.78 0.22 -1.24
C TRP A 27 -7.42 -0.28 -2.64
N GLY A 28 -7.90 0.41 -3.68
CA GLY A 28 -7.60 0.08 -5.07
C GLY A 28 -6.08 0.05 -5.33
N LEU A 29 -5.34 1.00 -4.74
CA LEU A 29 -3.88 1.06 -4.85
C LEU A 29 -3.21 -0.18 -4.23
N LEU A 30 -3.63 -0.61 -3.04
CA LEU A 30 -3.07 -1.81 -2.41
C LEU A 30 -3.34 -3.07 -3.23
N VAL A 31 -4.55 -3.17 -3.81
CA VAL A 31 -4.92 -4.27 -4.70
C VAL A 31 -4.09 -4.24 -5.98
N ASP A 32 -3.90 -3.06 -6.59
CA ASP A 32 -3.09 -2.88 -7.80
C ASP A 32 -1.63 -3.32 -7.58
N VAL A 33 -1.03 -2.89 -6.47
CA VAL A 33 0.34 -3.31 -6.10
C VAL A 33 0.42 -4.82 -5.84
N SER A 34 -0.58 -5.38 -5.15
CA SER A 34 -0.67 -6.83 -4.88
C SER A 34 -0.72 -7.65 -6.18
N GLN A 35 -1.54 -7.24 -7.14
CA GLN A 35 -1.66 -7.89 -8.44
C GLN A 35 -0.36 -7.79 -9.25
N HIS A 36 0.22 -6.60 -9.34
CA HIS A 36 1.45 -6.38 -10.11
C HIS A 36 2.69 -7.04 -9.49
N CYS A 37 2.72 -7.20 -8.17
CA CYS A 37 3.79 -7.95 -7.50
C CYS A 37 3.55 -9.46 -7.49
N ASN A 38 2.33 -9.93 -7.81
CA ASN A 38 1.88 -11.31 -7.58
C ASN A 38 2.10 -11.77 -6.12
N VAL A 39 1.82 -10.86 -5.17
CA VAL A 39 1.99 -11.08 -3.72
C VAL A 39 0.63 -10.92 -3.05
N LYS A 40 0.35 -11.71 -2.02
CA LYS A 40 -0.95 -11.63 -1.32
C LYS A 40 -1.10 -10.25 -0.69
N LEU A 41 -2.31 -9.70 -0.76
CA LEU A 41 -2.61 -8.37 -0.22
C LEU A 41 -2.19 -8.19 1.24
N ARG A 42 -2.39 -9.20 2.10
CA ARG A 42 -1.95 -9.17 3.50
C ARG A 42 -0.45 -8.94 3.66
N ASP A 43 0.36 -9.49 2.75
CA ASP A 43 1.81 -9.42 2.80
C ASP A 43 2.26 -8.04 2.28
N VAL A 44 1.58 -7.51 1.26
CA VAL A 44 1.75 -6.12 0.80
C VAL A 44 1.46 -5.13 1.93
N THR A 45 0.32 -5.29 2.62
CA THR A 45 -0.05 -4.39 3.72
C THR A 45 0.88 -4.53 4.92
N ALA A 46 1.31 -5.75 5.24
CA ALA A 46 2.25 -5.99 6.33
C ALA A 46 3.61 -5.34 6.04
N ALA A 47 4.12 -5.51 4.82
CA ALA A 47 5.39 -4.90 4.42
C ALA A 47 5.29 -3.37 4.31
N LEU A 48 4.12 -2.83 3.94
CA LEU A 48 3.90 -1.37 4.01
C LEU A 48 3.94 -0.89 5.46
N VAL A 49 3.23 -1.57 6.37
CA VAL A 49 3.25 -1.23 7.81
C VAL A 49 4.64 -1.37 8.40
N ALA A 50 5.42 -2.39 8.02
CA ALA A 50 6.78 -2.60 8.49
C ALA A 50 7.70 -1.40 8.23
N THR A 51 7.44 -0.60 7.20
CA THR A 51 8.21 0.63 6.93
C THR A 51 8.14 1.68 8.03
N THR A 52 7.11 1.65 8.88
CA THR A 52 7.05 2.54 10.05
C THR A 52 8.07 2.17 11.12
N GLN A 53 8.66 0.97 11.03
CA GLN A 53 9.72 0.46 11.89
C GLN A 53 11.08 0.48 11.15
N GLU A 54 11.23 1.37 10.17
CA GLU A 54 12.46 1.54 9.37
C GLU A 54 12.85 0.32 8.52
N GLU A 55 11.94 -0.65 8.34
CA GLU A 55 12.15 -1.78 7.43
C GLU A 55 12.01 -1.33 5.96
N GLU A 56 12.86 -1.86 5.09
CA GLU A 56 12.80 -1.53 3.67
C GLU A 56 11.72 -2.33 2.94
N LEU A 57 10.96 -1.65 2.09
CA LEU A 57 10.09 -2.33 1.13
C LEU A 57 10.93 -3.10 0.11
N PRO A 58 10.58 -4.36 -0.19
CA PRO A 58 11.14 -5.10 -1.32
C PRO A 58 11.11 -4.27 -2.60
N GLU A 59 12.20 -4.32 -3.38
CA GLU A 59 12.40 -3.42 -4.52
C GLU A 59 11.25 -3.45 -5.52
N GLN A 60 10.74 -4.64 -5.85
CA GLN A 60 9.59 -4.81 -6.75
C GLN A 60 8.36 -4.05 -6.23
N MET A 61 8.03 -4.24 -4.95
CA MET A 61 6.86 -3.61 -4.35
C MET A 61 7.02 -2.10 -4.21
N ARG A 62 8.23 -1.63 -3.88
CA ARG A 62 8.56 -0.19 -3.86
C ARG A 62 8.39 0.44 -5.25
N ARG A 63 8.79 -0.26 -6.31
CA ARG A 63 8.63 0.20 -7.70
C ARG A 63 7.14 0.29 -8.08
N GLU A 64 6.36 -0.74 -7.81
CA GLU A 64 4.93 -0.74 -8.14
C GLU A 64 4.15 0.27 -7.29
N LEU A 65 4.47 0.42 -6.00
CA LEU A 65 3.88 1.46 -5.14
C LEU A 65 4.14 2.86 -5.70
N ARG A 66 5.38 3.16 -6.10
CA ARG A 66 5.71 4.45 -6.74
C ARG A 66 4.97 4.65 -8.07
N ARG A 67 4.79 3.60 -8.87
CA ARG A 67 4.00 3.65 -10.11
C ARG A 67 2.54 3.98 -9.80
N ALA A 68 1.93 3.25 -8.88
CA ALA A 68 0.52 3.43 -8.53
C ALA A 68 0.25 4.82 -7.93
N LEU A 69 1.17 5.35 -7.10
CA LEU A 69 1.08 6.72 -6.56
C LEU A 69 1.19 7.79 -7.66
N ARG A 70 2.01 7.59 -8.70
CA ARG A 70 2.04 8.52 -9.85
C ARG A 70 0.70 8.51 -10.60
N CYS A 71 0.19 7.33 -10.94
CA CYS A 71 -1.11 7.21 -11.60
C CYS A 71 -2.24 7.86 -10.78
N LEU A 72 -2.19 7.73 -9.44
CA LEU A 72 -3.16 8.35 -8.53
C LEU A 72 -3.16 9.89 -8.63
N HIS A 73 -1.98 10.51 -8.76
CA HIS A 73 -1.87 11.97 -8.90
C HIS A 73 -2.32 12.48 -10.26
N ASP A 74 -2.11 11.71 -11.33
CA ASP A 74 -2.52 12.07 -12.68
C ASP A 74 -4.05 12.07 -12.88
N HIS A 75 -4.81 11.42 -11.97
CA HIS A 75 -6.27 11.30 -12.01
C HIS A 75 -6.97 12.19 -10.95
N ARG A 76 -6.37 13.33 -10.60
CA ARG A 76 -6.96 14.36 -9.73
C ARG A 76 -7.54 15.49 -10.55
#